data_AF-A0A7S2Q5E1-F1
#
_entry.id   AF-A0A7S2Q5E1-F1
#
_cell.length_a   1.000
_cell.length_b   1.000
_cell.length_c   1.000
_cell.angle_alpha   90.00
_cell.angle_beta   90.00
_cell.angle_gamma   90.00
#
_symmetry.space_group_name_H-M   'P 1'
#
loop_
_entity.id
_entity.type
_entity.pdbx_description
1 polymer ?
#
loop_
_entity_poly.entity_id
_entity_poly.type
_entity_poly.pdbx_seq_one_letter_code
_entity_poly.pdbx_strand_id
1 'polypeptide(L)'
;AEDSYKMMRNDGLLAATTIKFISLISWLLLQWSLTSAFVRSNGICRMDRPQVQRMKLILCAGAAKRNDDKNAEKNDLLNKHSRLCLAPMMDYTNQHFRAMVRLISANTLTYTEMVAADELLSDKTDHNVKQLLGQSATIPEGPSVLQLGGNDATQLYNCAKIYHEYSQKDNRKCEYTAIDFCT
;
A
#
# COMPACT_ATOMS: atom_id res chain seq x y z
N ALA A 1 38.67 -71.06 16.88
CA ALA A 1 37.44 -71.07 16.06
C ALA A 1 36.30 -70.22 16.65
N GLU A 2 36.47 -69.61 17.83
CA GLU A 2 35.40 -68.79 18.46
C GLU A 2 35.52 -67.28 18.18
N ASP A 3 36.68 -66.78 17.74
CA ASP A 3 36.87 -65.34 17.50
C ASP A 3 36.31 -64.82 16.16
N SER A 4 36.16 -65.69 15.15
CA SER A 4 35.64 -65.27 13.83
C SER A 4 34.12 -65.03 13.83
N TYR A 5 33.37 -65.60 14.78
CA TYR A 5 31.91 -65.44 14.85
C TYR A 5 31.45 -64.14 15.53
N LYS A 6 32.33 -63.47 16.29
CA LYS A 6 32.02 -62.16 16.91
C LYS A 6 32.12 -61.00 15.91
N MET A 7 32.93 -61.14 14.87
CA MET A 7 33.17 -60.06 13.90
C MET A 7 31.99 -59.89 12.92
N MET A 8 31.34 -60.97 12.50
CA MET A 8 30.19 -60.90 11.56
C MET A 8 28.89 -60.35 12.17
N ARG A 9 28.81 -60.19 13.50
CA ARG A 9 27.58 -59.71 14.17
C ARG A 9 27.50 -58.18 14.26
N ASN A 10 28.63 -57.47 14.15
CA ASN A 10 28.69 -56.01 14.24
C ASN A 10 28.43 -55.29 12.90
N ASP A 11 28.75 -55.94 11.77
CA ASP A 11 28.59 -55.33 10.44
C ASP A 11 27.11 -55.16 10.05
N GLY A 12 26.25 -56.09 10.46
CA GLY A 12 24.80 -55.99 10.28
C GLY A 12 24.14 -54.93 11.18
N LEU A 13 24.71 -54.68 12.36
CA LEU A 13 24.22 -53.65 13.28
C LEU A 13 24.56 -52.23 12.78
N LEU A 14 25.75 -52.06 12.19
CA LEU A 14 26.19 -50.82 11.56
C LEU A 14 25.36 -50.47 10.32
N ALA A 15 25.04 -51.45 9.47
CA ALA A 15 24.18 -51.23 8.30
C ALA A 15 22.74 -50.84 8.70
N ALA A 16 22.20 -51.47 9.76
CA ALA A 16 20.86 -51.18 10.24
C ALA A 16 20.74 -49.80 10.92
N THR A 17 21.80 -49.33 11.58
CA THR A 17 21.82 -47.98 12.17
C THR A 17 21.99 -46.90 11.11
N THR A 18 22.77 -47.13 10.05
CA THR A 18 22.93 -46.17 8.95
C THR A 18 21.63 -45.96 8.16
N ILE A 19 20.85 -47.02 7.91
CA ILE A 19 19.58 -46.91 7.18
C ILE A 19 18.54 -46.12 8.01
N LYS A 20 18.49 -46.35 9.32
CA LYS A 20 17.62 -45.58 10.22
C LYS A 20 18.01 -44.11 10.28
N PHE A 21 19.30 -43.78 10.26
CA PHE A 21 19.80 -42.41 10.26
C PHE A 21 19.43 -41.64 8.98
N ILE A 22 19.59 -42.27 7.81
CA ILE A 22 19.23 -41.65 6.53
C ILE A 22 17.72 -41.40 6.45
N SER A 23 16.90 -42.34 6.94
CA SER A 23 15.44 -42.14 7.01
C SER A 23 15.04 -41.02 7.97
N LEU A 24 15.75 -40.84 9.09
CA LEU A 24 15.50 -39.76 10.05
C LEU A 24 15.85 -38.39 9.45
N ILE A 25 16.97 -38.27 8.73
CA ILE A 25 17.39 -37.03 8.07
C ILE A 25 16.42 -36.67 6.94
N SER A 26 15.96 -37.65 6.15
CA SER A 26 14.94 -37.42 5.12
C SER A 26 13.60 -36.96 5.71
N TRP A 27 13.22 -37.48 6.88
CA TRP A 27 11.99 -37.07 7.58
C TRP A 27 12.10 -35.65 8.15
N LEU A 28 13.26 -35.30 8.73
CA LEU A 28 13.54 -33.94 9.24
C LEU A 28 13.58 -32.89 8.12
N LEU A 29 14.14 -33.23 6.95
CA LEU A 29 14.14 -32.33 5.77
C LEU A 29 12.72 -32.08 5.22
N LEU A 30 11.86 -33.11 5.24
CA LEU A 30 10.45 -32.98 4.84
C LEU A 30 9.67 -32.09 5.82
N GLN A 31 9.98 -32.18 7.12
CA GLN A 31 9.37 -31.36 8.17
C GLN A 31 9.80 -29.89 8.09
N TRP A 32 11.04 -29.63 7.66
CA TRP A 32 11.57 -28.27 7.46
C TRP A 32 10.97 -27.59 6.21
N SER A 33 10.71 -28.35 5.15
CA SER A 33 10.00 -27.83 3.98
C SER A 33 8.57 -27.40 4.32
N LEU A 34 7.86 -28.16 5.15
CA LEU A 34 6.48 -27.85 5.54
C LEU A 34 6.36 -26.65 6.50
N THR A 35 7.37 -26.38 7.34
CA THR A 35 7.37 -25.21 8.23
C THR A 35 7.77 -23.92 7.53
N SER A 36 8.58 -23.98 6.46
CA SER A 36 8.93 -22.79 5.65
C SER A 36 7.75 -22.23 4.84
N ALA A 37 6.76 -23.07 4.52
CA ALA A 37 5.53 -22.63 3.84
C ALA A 37 4.55 -21.91 4.79
N PHE A 38 4.56 -22.23 6.09
CA PHE A 38 3.61 -21.68 7.07
C PHE A 38 3.99 -20.27 7.55
N VAL A 39 5.28 -19.93 7.59
CA VAL A 39 5.77 -18.61 8.05
C VAL A 39 5.54 -17.49 7.03
N ARG A 40 5.09 -17.80 5.81
CA ARG A 40 4.73 -16.79 4.79
C ARG A 40 3.25 -16.36 4.83
N SER A 41 2.43 -16.96 5.70
CA SER A 41 0.99 -16.72 5.73
C SER A 41 0.51 -15.71 6.77
N ASN A 42 1.37 -15.26 7.69
CA ASN A 42 0.95 -14.36 8.78
C ASN A 42 1.78 -13.07 8.75
N GLY A 43 1.30 -12.08 8.02
CA GLY A 43 1.90 -10.75 8.02
C GLY A 43 1.22 -9.80 7.05
N ILE A 44 0.53 -8.81 7.63
CA ILE A 44 -0.20 -7.68 7.02
C ILE A 44 -1.67 -7.97 6.78
N CYS A 45 -2.49 -7.43 7.68
CA CYS A 45 -3.90 -7.14 7.43
C CYS A 45 -4.00 -6.35 6.12
N ARG A 46 -4.38 -7.03 5.03
CA ARG A 46 -4.91 -6.36 3.85
C ARG A 46 -6.22 -5.71 4.25
N MET A 47 -6.25 -4.38 4.27
CA MET A 47 -7.48 -3.65 4.05
C MET A 47 -7.88 -3.88 2.58
N ASP A 48 -8.60 -4.97 2.31
CA ASP A 48 -9.27 -5.16 1.03
C ASP A 48 -10.44 -4.16 0.97
N ARG A 49 -10.24 -3.06 0.23
CA ARG A 49 -11.32 -2.12 -0.04
C ARG A 49 -12.31 -2.68 -1.06
N PRO A 50 -13.61 -2.40 -0.90
CA PRO A 50 -14.62 -2.86 -1.82
C PRO A 50 -14.44 -2.21 -3.20
N GLN A 51 -14.60 -3.07 -4.20
CA GLN A 51 -14.59 -2.85 -5.64
C GLN A 51 -15.24 -1.52 -6.06
N VAL A 52 -14.43 -0.57 -6.55
CA VAL A 52 -14.90 0.60 -7.30
C VAL A 52 -15.59 0.09 -8.57
N GLN A 53 -16.93 0.13 -8.59
CA GLN A 53 -17.72 -0.28 -9.74
C GLN A 53 -17.39 0.59 -10.97
N ARG A 54 -16.75 -0.04 -11.96
CA ARG A 54 -16.44 0.54 -13.27
C ARG A 54 -17.71 0.65 -14.11
N MET A 55 -18.32 1.83 -14.17
CA MET A 55 -19.25 2.15 -15.25
C MET A 55 -18.44 2.61 -16.46
N LYS A 56 -18.29 1.71 -17.43
CA LYS A 56 -17.46 1.91 -18.64
C LYS A 56 -18.30 2.64 -19.69
N LEU A 57 -18.25 3.97 -19.70
CA LEU A 57 -18.83 4.78 -20.77
C LEU A 57 -17.85 4.81 -21.97
N ILE A 58 -18.32 4.39 -23.15
CA ILE A 58 -17.55 4.42 -24.40
C ILE A 58 -17.56 5.86 -24.92
N LEU A 59 -16.42 6.54 -24.97
CA LEU A 59 -16.28 7.79 -25.74
C LEU A 59 -14.83 8.10 -26.17
N CYS A 60 -14.69 8.42 -27.47
CA CYS A 60 -13.56 9.02 -28.21
C CYS A 60 -12.12 8.60 -27.82
N ALA A 61 -11.54 7.72 -28.64
CA ALA A 61 -10.30 6.96 -28.44
C ALA A 61 -8.98 7.77 -28.24
N GLY A 62 -8.96 9.10 -28.39
CA GLY A 62 -7.72 9.90 -28.34
C GLY A 62 -7.43 10.60 -27.00
N ALA A 63 -8.46 11.05 -26.28
CA ALA A 63 -8.31 11.74 -24.99
C ALA A 63 -8.47 10.78 -23.81
N ALA A 64 -9.36 9.79 -23.94
CA ALA A 64 -9.56 8.74 -22.94
C ALA A 64 -8.27 7.95 -22.68
N LYS A 65 -7.55 7.57 -23.75
CA LYS A 65 -6.30 6.79 -23.65
C LYS A 65 -5.21 7.50 -22.84
N ARG A 66 -5.02 8.81 -23.04
CA ARG A 66 -4.04 9.60 -22.26
C ARG A 66 -4.38 9.68 -20.77
N ASN A 67 -5.66 9.69 -20.40
CA ASN A 67 -6.09 9.67 -19.01
C ASN A 67 -5.93 8.27 -18.40
N ASP A 68 -6.22 7.22 -19.18
CA ASP A 68 -6.01 5.84 -18.79
C ASP A 68 -4.52 5.55 -18.51
N ASP A 69 -3.61 6.04 -19.37
CA ASP A 69 -2.16 5.88 -19.20
C ASP A 69 -1.65 6.58 -17.94
N LYS A 70 -2.09 7.83 -17.68
CA LYS A 70 -1.74 8.57 -16.45
C LYS A 70 -2.28 7.92 -15.18
N ASN A 71 -3.49 7.39 -15.23
CA ASN A 71 -4.08 6.70 -14.11
C ASN A 71 -3.33 5.39 -13.83
N ALA A 72 -2.88 4.67 -14.86
CA ALA A 72 -2.03 3.49 -14.69
C ALA A 72 -0.70 3.82 -14.02
N GLU A 73 -0.04 4.91 -14.42
CA GLU A 73 1.19 5.41 -13.79
C GLU A 73 0.97 5.76 -12.30
N LYS A 74 -0.09 6.50 -11.96
CA LYS A 74 -0.43 6.80 -10.56
C LYS A 74 -0.68 5.54 -9.74
N ASN A 75 -1.35 4.54 -10.29
CA ASN A 75 -1.56 3.27 -9.61
C ASN A 75 -0.26 2.50 -9.37
N ASP A 76 0.68 2.51 -10.31
CA ASP A 76 2.00 1.90 -10.11
C ASP A 76 2.79 2.60 -9.00
N LEU A 77 2.76 3.94 -8.97
CA LEU A 77 3.34 4.74 -7.88
C LEU A 77 2.73 4.37 -6.53
N LEU A 78 1.40 4.28 -6.42
CA LEU A 78 0.75 3.87 -5.16
C LEU A 78 1.20 2.48 -4.73
N ASN A 79 1.20 1.51 -5.63
CA ASN A 79 1.61 0.14 -5.33
C ASN A 79 3.06 0.10 -4.83
N LYS A 80 3.95 0.87 -5.46
CA LYS A 80 5.36 0.98 -5.07
C LYS A 80 5.55 1.54 -3.66
N HIS A 81 4.73 2.50 -3.26
CA HIS A 81 4.86 3.22 -1.98
C HIS A 81 3.94 2.70 -0.86
N SER A 82 3.01 1.79 -1.17
CA SER A 82 2.00 1.23 -0.25
C SER A 82 2.53 0.42 0.94
N ARG A 83 3.82 0.04 0.94
CA ARG A 83 4.41 -0.81 2.00
C ARG A 83 4.49 -0.10 3.36
N LEU A 84 4.65 1.21 3.35
CA LEU A 84 4.72 2.03 4.55
C LEU A 84 3.93 3.31 4.30
N CYS A 85 2.81 3.43 5.01
CA CYS A 85 1.95 4.60 4.96
C CYS A 85 1.96 5.35 6.28
N LEU A 86 1.91 6.68 6.20
CA LEU A 86 1.73 7.54 7.35
C LEU A 86 0.25 7.88 7.49
N ALA A 87 -0.34 7.55 8.64
CA ALA A 87 -1.77 7.72 8.86
C ALA A 87 -2.20 9.19 8.82
N PRO A 88 -3.41 9.48 8.31
CA PRO A 88 -3.97 10.83 8.40
C PRO A 88 -4.26 11.18 9.87
N MET A 89 -3.80 12.34 10.30
CA MET A 89 -4.01 12.85 11.65
C MET A 89 -4.31 14.35 11.55
N MET A 90 -5.49 14.77 12.00
CA MET A 90 -5.88 16.18 12.09
C MET A 90 -4.85 16.97 12.91
N ASP A 91 -4.58 18.22 12.52
CA ASP A 91 -3.58 19.13 13.11
C ASP A 91 -2.11 18.69 13.05
N TYR A 92 -1.84 17.40 12.80
CA TYR A 92 -0.49 16.85 12.74
C TYR A 92 0.00 16.68 11.30
N THR A 93 -0.79 16.06 10.42
CA THR A 93 -0.38 15.73 9.04
C THR A 93 -0.49 16.87 8.04
N ASN A 94 -0.21 18.08 8.52
CA ASN A 94 -0.11 19.32 7.76
C ASN A 94 0.93 19.27 6.63
N GLN A 95 0.83 20.20 5.67
CA GLN A 95 1.78 20.34 4.55
C GLN A 95 3.26 20.41 5.02
N HIS A 96 3.52 21.09 6.14
CA HIS A 96 4.85 21.24 6.70
C HIS A 96 5.38 19.93 7.30
N PHE A 97 4.49 19.17 7.96
CA PHE A 97 4.83 17.88 8.50
C PHE A 97 5.16 16.88 7.39
N ARG A 98 4.33 16.83 6.33
CA ARG A 98 4.60 15.97 5.17
C ARG A 98 5.91 16.35 4.47
N ALA A 99 6.22 17.64 4.35
CA ALA A 99 7.51 18.11 3.83
C ALA A 99 8.70 17.64 4.70
N MET A 100 8.58 17.70 6.03
CA MET A 100 9.58 17.15 6.96
C MET A 100 9.72 15.63 6.82
N VAL A 101 8.61 14.88 6.75
CA VAL A 101 8.64 13.43 6.52
C VAL A 101 9.38 13.12 5.21
N ARG A 102 9.26 13.98 4.20
CA ARG A 102 9.95 13.82 2.91
C ARG A 102 11.47 13.96 2.99
N LEU A 103 11.96 14.74 3.95
CA LEU A 103 13.40 14.84 4.23
C LEU A 103 13.93 13.56 4.92
N ILE A 104 13.08 12.88 5.67
CA ILE A 104 13.44 11.63 6.38
C ILE A 104 13.31 10.41 5.46
N SER A 105 12.24 10.35 4.67
CA SER A 105 11.92 9.21 3.81
C SER A 105 11.32 9.64 2.47
N ALA A 106 11.96 9.18 1.39
CA ALA A 106 11.49 9.39 0.03
C ALA A 106 10.46 8.33 -0.45
N ASN A 107 10.24 7.25 0.31
CA ASN A 107 9.41 6.13 -0.16
C ASN A 107 8.09 5.95 0.60
N THR A 108 7.87 6.71 1.67
CA THR A 108 6.63 6.65 2.48
C THR A 108 5.46 7.28 1.74
N LEU A 109 4.33 6.58 1.72
CA LEU A 109 3.04 7.13 1.26
C LEU A 109 2.44 7.99 2.38
N THR A 110 2.20 9.27 2.11
CA THR A 110 1.66 10.20 3.12
C THR A 110 0.17 10.46 2.88
N TYR A 111 -0.61 10.47 3.95
CA TYR A 111 -1.99 10.95 3.89
C TYR A 111 -2.04 12.42 4.34
N THR A 112 -2.95 13.19 3.75
CA THR A 112 -3.26 14.54 4.21
C THR A 112 -4.05 14.47 5.52
N GLU A 113 -4.25 15.63 6.15
CA GLU A 113 -5.31 15.76 7.13
C GLU A 113 -6.67 15.42 6.49
N MET A 114 -7.58 14.93 7.32
CA MET A 114 -8.92 14.59 6.86
C MET A 114 -9.69 15.89 6.57
N VAL A 115 -10.02 16.13 5.31
CA VAL A 115 -10.81 17.29 4.92
C VAL A 115 -12.29 16.92 5.01
N ALA A 116 -13.03 17.59 5.90
CA ALA A 116 -14.46 17.38 6.04
C ALA A 116 -15.21 17.92 4.81
N ALA A 117 -16.12 17.11 4.27
CA ALA A 117 -16.91 17.47 3.09
C ALA A 117 -17.78 18.72 3.35
N ASP A 118 -18.39 18.80 4.54
CA ASP A 118 -19.20 19.95 4.95
C ASP A 118 -18.38 21.25 4.98
N GLU A 119 -17.14 21.20 5.47
CA GLU A 119 -16.26 22.37 5.54
C GLU A 119 -15.87 22.86 4.14
N LEU A 120 -15.46 21.94 3.27
CA LEU A 120 -15.07 22.26 1.89
C LEU A 120 -16.25 22.77 1.04
N LEU A 121 -17.47 22.32 1.33
CA LEU A 121 -18.67 22.76 0.62
C LEU A 121 -19.25 24.06 1.16
N SER A 122 -19.12 24.31 2.47
CA SER A 122 -19.64 25.50 3.12
C SER A 122 -18.87 26.76 2.73
N ASP A 123 -17.54 26.65 2.60
CA ASP A 123 -16.69 27.78 2.22
C ASP A 123 -15.80 27.45 1.01
N LYS A 124 -16.25 27.93 -0.15
CA LYS A 124 -15.58 27.73 -1.44
C LYS A 124 -14.65 28.88 -1.83
N THR A 125 -14.27 29.74 -0.88
CA THR A 125 -13.30 30.79 -1.16
C THR A 125 -11.96 30.17 -1.56
N ASP A 126 -11.28 30.77 -2.56
CA ASP A 126 -9.98 30.28 -3.05
C ASP A 126 -8.94 30.14 -1.91
N HIS A 127 -9.05 30.95 -0.86
CA HIS A 127 -8.19 30.91 0.33
C HIS A 127 -8.39 29.63 1.14
N ASN A 128 -9.64 29.28 1.50
CA ASN A 128 -9.92 28.14 2.35
C ASN A 128 -9.69 26.81 1.62
N VAL A 129 -10.04 26.74 0.34
CA VAL A 129 -9.70 25.59 -0.51
C VAL A 129 -8.19 25.39 -0.58
N LYS A 130 -7.40 26.48 -0.69
CA LYS A 130 -5.93 26.39 -0.66
C LYS A 130 -5.40 25.92 0.68
N GLN A 131 -6.00 26.34 1.79
CA GLN A 131 -5.58 25.91 3.11
C GLN A 131 -5.84 24.42 3.35
N LEU A 132 -7.01 23.93 2.93
CA LEU A 132 -7.43 22.54 3.11
C LEU A 132 -6.76 21.56 2.13
N LEU A 133 -6.62 21.96 0.86
CA LEU A 133 -6.12 21.09 -0.21
C LEU A 133 -4.67 21.39 -0.61
N GLY A 134 -4.06 22.43 -0.04
CA GLY A 134 -2.73 22.90 -0.41
C GLY A 134 -1.61 21.92 -0.09
N GLN A 135 -0.65 21.85 -1.00
CA GLN A 135 0.63 21.18 -0.77
C GLN A 135 1.74 22.20 -0.51
N SER A 136 2.83 21.73 0.08
CA SER A 136 4.01 22.57 0.31
C SER A 136 4.55 23.18 -0.99
N ALA A 137 4.72 24.51 -1.01
CA ALA A 137 5.28 25.22 -2.16
C ALA A 137 6.81 25.05 -2.31
N THR A 138 7.49 24.60 -1.25
CA THR A 138 8.96 24.57 -1.17
C THR A 138 9.52 23.22 -1.58
N ILE A 139 8.86 22.12 -1.20
CA ILE A 139 9.34 20.75 -1.40
C ILE A 139 8.21 19.93 -2.02
N PRO A 140 8.47 19.15 -3.09
CA PRO A 140 7.47 18.26 -3.66
C PRO A 140 7.11 17.14 -2.67
N GLU A 141 5.83 17.00 -2.33
CA GLU A 141 5.34 16.03 -1.34
C GLU A 141 5.48 14.56 -1.80
N GLY A 142 5.68 14.33 -3.10
CA GLY A 142 5.78 12.99 -3.66
C GLY A 142 4.45 12.23 -3.63
N PRO A 143 4.45 10.90 -3.41
CA PRO A 143 3.24 10.10 -3.40
C PRO A 143 2.43 10.40 -2.14
N SER A 144 1.33 11.11 -2.32
CA SER A 144 0.41 11.50 -1.26
C SER A 144 -1.05 11.22 -1.63
N VAL A 145 -1.87 10.97 -0.61
CA VAL A 145 -3.30 10.63 -0.74
C VAL A 145 -4.13 11.68 0.00
N LEU A 146 -5.08 12.28 -0.71
CA LEU A 146 -6.04 13.22 -0.14
C LEU A 146 -7.16 12.45 0.54
N GLN A 147 -7.39 12.69 1.83
CA GLN A 147 -8.52 12.08 2.55
C GLN A 147 -9.71 13.05 2.64
N LEU A 148 -10.85 12.63 2.11
CA LEU A 148 -12.13 13.33 2.21
C LEU A 148 -13.06 12.59 3.17
N GLY A 149 -13.50 13.25 4.23
CA GLY A 149 -14.43 12.70 5.23
C GLY A 149 -15.85 13.20 5.02
N GLY A 150 -16.85 12.33 5.05
CA GLY A 150 -18.24 12.74 4.93
C GLY A 150 -19.21 11.55 4.85
N ASN A 151 -20.46 11.77 5.25
CA ASN A 151 -21.47 10.70 5.33
C ASN A 151 -22.32 10.59 4.05
N ASP A 152 -22.39 11.64 3.23
CA ASP A 152 -23.18 11.64 2.00
C ASP A 152 -22.29 11.48 0.76
N ALA A 153 -22.57 10.45 -0.04
CA ALA A 153 -21.87 10.19 -1.28
C ALA A 153 -21.99 11.36 -2.28
N THR A 154 -23.11 12.09 -2.28
CA THR A 154 -23.30 13.24 -3.18
C THR A 154 -22.43 14.43 -2.77
N GLN A 155 -22.25 14.65 -1.47
CA GLN A 155 -21.33 15.66 -0.94
C GLN A 155 -19.88 15.31 -1.29
N LEU A 156 -19.46 14.06 -1.05
CA LEU A 156 -18.11 13.60 -1.38
C LEU A 156 -17.79 13.72 -2.87
N TYR A 157 -18.76 13.43 -3.75
CA TYR A 157 -18.61 13.65 -5.19
C TYR A 157 -18.38 15.14 -5.52
N ASN A 158 -19.14 16.04 -4.90
CA ASN A 158 -18.96 17.48 -5.10
C ASN A 158 -17.60 17.96 -4.58
N CYS A 159 -17.12 17.44 -3.46
CA CYS A 159 -15.78 17.72 -2.93
C CYS A 159 -14.68 17.26 -3.89
N ALA A 160 -14.78 16.04 -4.43
CA ALA A 160 -13.84 15.52 -5.42
C ALA A 160 -13.84 16.35 -6.71
N LYS A 161 -15.01 16.86 -7.11
CA LYS A 161 -15.13 17.78 -8.25
C LYS A 161 -14.42 19.12 -7.99
N ILE A 162 -14.63 19.73 -6.82
CA ILE A 162 -13.94 20.96 -6.41
C ILE A 162 -12.43 20.76 -6.42
N TYR A 163 -11.95 19.64 -5.86
CA TYR A 163 -10.54 19.28 -5.91
C TYR A 163 -10.01 19.21 -7.35
N HIS A 164 -10.72 18.53 -8.25
CA HIS A 164 -10.30 18.40 -9.64
C HIS A 164 -10.22 19.76 -10.34
N GLU A 165 -11.22 20.61 -10.16
CA GLU A 165 -11.24 21.98 -10.71
C GLU A 165 -10.08 22.82 -10.15
N TYR A 166 -9.82 22.73 -8.84
CA TYR A 166 -8.73 23.43 -8.18
C TYR A 166 -7.35 22.98 -8.67
N SER A 167 -7.14 21.66 -8.81
CA SER A 167 -5.90 21.06 -9.30
C SER A 167 -5.54 21.52 -10.71
N GLN A 168 -6.55 21.71 -11.57
CA GLN A 168 -6.37 22.22 -12.94
C GLN A 168 -6.05 23.72 -12.96
N LYS A 169 -6.61 24.51 -12.03
CA LYS A 169 -6.39 25.96 -11.93
C LYS A 169 -4.98 26.30 -11.41
N ASP A 170 -4.47 25.59 -10.41
CA ASP A 170 -3.19 25.91 -9.74
C ASP A 170 -1.95 25.20 -10.35
N ASN A 171 -2.05 24.78 -11.62
CA ASN A 171 -0.94 24.34 -12.48
C ASN A 171 0.14 23.48 -11.78
N ARG A 172 -0.28 22.31 -11.27
CA ARG A 172 0.51 21.25 -10.58
C ARG A 172 0.89 21.45 -9.11
N LYS A 173 0.46 22.53 -8.45
CA LYS A 173 0.74 22.67 -7.00
C LYS A 173 -0.08 21.76 -6.10
N CYS A 174 -1.19 21.21 -6.58
CA CYS A 174 -2.08 20.36 -5.80
C CYS A 174 -2.40 19.07 -6.57
N GLU A 175 -1.37 18.28 -6.83
CA GLU A 175 -1.51 16.98 -7.48
C GLU A 175 -1.35 15.86 -6.45
N TYR A 176 -2.47 15.28 -6.02
CA TYR A 176 -2.48 14.08 -5.19
C TYR A 176 -2.44 12.84 -6.09
N THR A 177 -1.88 11.76 -5.55
CA THR A 177 -1.75 10.49 -6.27
C THR A 177 -3.07 9.74 -6.29
N ALA A 178 -3.82 9.80 -5.18
CA ALA A 178 -5.16 9.26 -5.06
C ALA A 178 -6.03 10.14 -4.14
N ILE A 179 -7.34 9.93 -4.26
CA ILE A 179 -8.34 10.44 -3.34
C ILE A 179 -8.91 9.24 -2.57
N ASP A 180 -8.97 9.40 -1.27
CA ASP A 180 -9.50 8.43 -0.33
C ASP A 180 -10.78 8.99 0.32
N PHE A 181 -11.87 8.23 0.25
CA PHE A 181 -13.15 8.57 0.88
C PHE A 181 -13.29 7.82 2.20
N CYS A 182 -13.50 8.58 3.27
CA CYS A 182 -13.84 8.08 4.60
C CYS A 182 -15.31 8.40 4.86
N THR A 183 -16.16 7.38 4.75
CA THR A 183 -17.60 7.43 5.07
C THR A 183 -17.88 6.78 6.40
#